data_AF-A0A6P0GJJ4-F1
#
_entry.id   AF-A0A6P0GJJ4-F1
#
_cell.length_a   1.000
_cell.length_b   1.000
_cell.length_c   1.000
_cell.angle_alpha   90.00
_cell.angle_beta   90.00
_cell.angle_gamma   90.00
#
_symmetry.space_group_name_H-M   'P 1'
#
loop_
_entity.id
_entity.type
_entity.pdbx_description
1 polymer ?
#
loop_
_entity_poly.entity_id
_entity_poly.type
_entity_poly.pdbx_seq_one_letter_code
_entity_poly.pdbx_strand_id
1 'polypeptide(L)'
;MTGSLRRRAVRRATAPAGPPPAAPSAAPPAPHTAPTPVPVTATEPTGQTAPVTTISEEATVTEPQPDEGRGRPALDLLIWDAPNIDMTLSTVIGARPTAASRPRFDAIAAWFVDAAGDPAAPDAPEVEACVFANIPPVVGSLQRWVEALRGFGYAVFARPKSQPDDDIDQAMLDHIEVRTHSHRLRRLVVFSGDGRNFAEPLEDLARTGTQVVVVAFSEVAGYAISSDLLEFIDIEDVPGAFAAPLDRVRLDALPPDGAWLRPTRSLRDFVSNWTARRSS
;
A
#
# COMPACT_ATOMS: atom_id res chain seq x y z
N MET A 1 -44.77 -2.99 20.32
CA MET A 1 -44.30 -2.89 21.72
C MET A 1 -42.78 -2.99 21.74
N THR A 2 -42.16 -1.84 22.00
CA THR A 2 -40.84 -1.58 22.62
C THR A 2 -39.60 -2.38 22.16
N GLY A 3 -38.85 -1.77 21.23
CA GLY A 3 -37.41 -2.00 21.07
C GLY A 3 -36.62 -1.23 22.13
N SER A 4 -35.70 -1.94 22.82
CA SER A 4 -34.87 -1.40 23.89
C SER A 4 -33.58 -0.78 23.31
N LEU A 5 -33.52 0.55 23.28
CA LEU A 5 -32.32 1.32 22.95
C LEU A 5 -31.36 1.30 24.16
N ARG A 6 -30.26 0.55 24.06
CA ARG A 6 -29.16 0.59 25.04
C ARG A 6 -28.43 1.93 24.94
N ARG A 7 -28.59 2.77 25.97
CA ARG A 7 -27.85 4.04 26.14
C ARG A 7 -26.36 3.76 26.36
N ARG A 8 -25.52 4.41 25.55
CA ARG A 8 -24.05 4.40 25.66
C ARG A 8 -23.62 5.20 26.89
N ALA A 9 -22.88 4.57 27.80
CA ALA A 9 -22.32 5.24 28.98
C ALA A 9 -21.12 6.12 28.58
N VAL A 10 -21.19 7.41 28.92
CA VAL A 10 -20.10 8.37 28.73
C VAL A 10 -19.05 8.11 29.83
N ARG A 11 -17.88 7.60 29.45
CA ARG A 11 -16.71 7.53 30.35
C ARG A 11 -15.91 8.83 30.25
N ARG A 12 -15.77 9.47 31.41
CA ARG A 12 -14.99 10.68 31.67
C ARG A 12 -13.50 10.40 31.44
N ALA A 13 -12.83 11.21 30.63
CA ALA A 13 -11.39 11.12 30.42
C ALA A 13 -10.63 11.61 31.66
N THR A 14 -9.80 10.74 32.24
CA THR A 14 -8.78 11.08 33.24
C THR A 14 -7.44 11.22 32.55
N ALA A 15 -6.75 12.34 32.76
CA ALA A 15 -5.42 12.62 32.21
C ALA A 15 -4.38 11.60 32.72
N PRO A 16 -3.46 11.09 31.88
CA PRO A 16 -2.32 10.32 32.35
C PRO A 16 -1.15 11.23 32.77
N ALA A 17 -0.44 10.73 33.78
CA ALA A 17 0.62 11.37 34.55
C ALA A 17 1.90 11.66 33.74
N GLY A 18 2.71 12.58 34.26
CA GLY A 18 3.98 13.03 33.70
C GLY A 18 5.07 11.97 33.61
N PRO A 19 6.22 12.33 32.99
CA PRO A 19 7.21 11.37 32.51
C PRO A 19 8.01 10.69 33.63
N PRO A 20 8.39 9.41 33.47
CA PRO A 20 9.25 8.70 34.40
C PRO A 20 10.74 9.14 34.29
N PRO A 21 11.54 8.99 35.37
CA PRO A 21 12.95 9.35 35.38
C PRO A 21 13.84 8.34 34.64
N ALA A 22 15.01 8.82 34.19
CA ALA A 22 15.99 8.09 33.40
C ALA A 22 16.73 6.98 34.18
N ALA A 23 17.00 5.87 33.51
CA ALA A 23 17.83 4.76 33.99
C ALA A 23 19.19 4.71 33.25
N PRO A 24 20.26 4.16 33.88
CA PRO A 24 21.64 4.40 33.47
C PRO A 24 22.18 3.47 32.36
N SER A 25 23.26 3.96 31.74
CA SER A 25 24.05 3.43 30.63
C SER A 25 24.60 2.00 30.83
N ALA A 26 24.40 1.13 29.83
CA ALA A 26 25.05 -0.17 29.72
C ALA A 26 26.15 -0.17 28.64
N ALA A 27 27.27 -0.84 28.95
CA ALA A 27 28.53 -0.89 28.22
C ALA A 27 28.48 -1.74 26.92
N PRO A 28 29.42 -1.56 25.96
CA PRO A 28 29.36 -2.16 24.63
C PRO A 28 29.87 -3.62 24.59
N PRO A 29 29.39 -4.46 23.66
CA PRO A 29 29.93 -5.80 23.45
C PRO A 29 31.21 -5.80 22.58
N ALA A 30 32.07 -6.79 22.84
CA ALA A 30 33.35 -7.07 22.17
C ALA A 30 33.17 -7.73 20.78
N PRO A 31 34.18 -7.68 19.88
CA PRO A 31 34.02 -8.04 18.47
C PRO A 31 34.10 -9.56 18.21
N HIS A 32 33.25 -10.04 17.30
CA HIS A 32 33.32 -11.40 16.75
C HIS A 32 34.24 -11.46 15.53
N THR A 33 35.20 -12.37 15.59
CA THR A 33 36.22 -12.67 14.58
C THR A 33 35.61 -13.45 13.41
N ALA A 34 35.87 -12.99 12.18
CA ALA A 34 35.54 -13.71 10.95
C ALA A 34 36.59 -14.79 10.62
N PRO A 35 36.22 -15.95 10.05
CA PRO A 35 37.16 -16.83 9.38
C PRO A 35 37.24 -16.56 7.86
N THR A 36 38.47 -16.50 7.37
CA THR A 36 38.93 -16.38 5.98
C THR A 36 38.64 -17.66 5.16
N PRO A 37 38.37 -17.58 3.84
CA PRO A 37 38.08 -18.75 3.02
C PRO A 37 39.36 -19.44 2.48
N VAL A 38 39.25 -20.76 2.29
CA VAL A 38 40.23 -21.65 1.63
C VAL A 38 39.79 -21.91 0.18
N PRO A 39 40.69 -21.96 -0.82
CA PRO A 39 40.32 -22.17 -2.22
C PRO A 39 40.25 -23.67 -2.53
N VAL A 40 39.31 -24.08 -3.38
CA VAL A 40 39.28 -25.43 -3.96
C VAL A 40 39.05 -25.36 -5.46
N THR A 41 39.95 -26.03 -6.17
CA THR A 41 40.11 -26.10 -7.62
C THR A 41 39.23 -27.18 -8.24
N ALA A 42 38.70 -26.87 -9.43
CA ALA A 42 38.38 -27.70 -10.59
C ALA A 42 37.82 -29.13 -10.43
N THR A 43 36.65 -29.39 -11.05
CA THR A 43 36.44 -30.56 -11.95
C THR A 43 35.17 -30.38 -12.81
N GLU A 44 35.30 -30.42 -14.14
CA GLU A 44 34.21 -30.90 -15.02
C GLU A 44 33.92 -32.38 -14.69
N PRO A 45 32.73 -32.95 -14.99
CA PRO A 45 32.60 -33.59 -16.31
C PRO A 45 31.17 -33.78 -16.87
N THR A 46 31.16 -34.11 -18.17
CA THR A 46 30.23 -35.00 -18.90
C THR A 46 28.82 -34.52 -19.25
N GLY A 47 28.66 -34.28 -20.55
CA GLY A 47 27.37 -34.34 -21.23
C GLY A 47 26.84 -35.78 -21.30
N GLN A 48 25.52 -35.90 -21.16
CA GLN A 48 24.77 -37.10 -21.49
C GLN A 48 23.50 -36.65 -22.22
N THR A 49 23.45 -36.94 -23.52
CA THR A 49 22.27 -36.82 -24.36
C THR A 49 21.43 -38.09 -24.26
N ALA A 50 20.13 -37.94 -24.03
CA ALA A 50 19.12 -38.99 -24.13
C ALA A 50 17.90 -38.44 -24.94
N PRO A 51 17.14 -39.31 -25.61
CA PRO A 51 16.57 -39.01 -26.93
C PRO A 51 15.20 -38.32 -26.91
N VAL A 52 14.98 -37.53 -27.97
CA VAL A 52 13.71 -36.89 -28.35
C VAL A 52 12.67 -37.96 -28.66
N THR A 53 11.58 -37.98 -27.90
CA THR A 53 10.38 -38.75 -28.22
C THR A 53 9.44 -37.83 -29.01
N THR A 54 9.19 -38.19 -30.26
CA THR A 54 8.18 -37.61 -31.14
C THR A 54 6.78 -37.75 -30.53
N ILE A 55 6.05 -36.64 -30.40
CA ILE A 55 4.64 -36.64 -30.02
C ILE A 55 3.84 -36.42 -31.30
N SER A 56 3.06 -37.43 -31.68
CA SER A 56 2.15 -37.42 -32.81
C SER A 56 1.00 -36.44 -32.58
N GLU A 57 0.71 -35.65 -33.62
CA GLU A 57 -0.45 -34.76 -33.74
C GLU A 57 -1.75 -35.58 -33.76
N GLU A 58 -2.63 -35.29 -32.81
CA GLU A 58 -4.09 -35.34 -32.98
C GLU A 58 -4.73 -34.62 -31.77
N ALA A 59 -4.67 -33.29 -31.78
CA ALA A 59 -5.43 -32.47 -30.85
C ALA A 59 -6.66 -31.92 -31.58
N THR A 60 -7.81 -32.50 -31.26
CA THR A 60 -9.13 -31.98 -31.62
C THR A 60 -9.24 -30.56 -31.06
N VAL A 61 -9.36 -29.58 -31.95
CA VAL A 61 -9.60 -28.17 -31.58
C VAL A 61 -11.00 -28.09 -30.98
N THR A 62 -11.07 -28.17 -29.66
CA THR A 62 -12.27 -27.78 -28.91
C THR A 62 -12.18 -26.27 -28.76
N GLU A 63 -13.11 -25.54 -29.39
CA GLU A 63 -13.24 -24.09 -29.19
C GLU A 63 -13.33 -23.80 -27.68
N PRO A 64 -12.54 -22.85 -27.12
CA PRO A 64 -12.62 -22.54 -25.71
C PRO A 64 -13.96 -21.88 -25.43
N GLN A 65 -14.86 -22.61 -24.76
CA GLN A 65 -16.00 -22.00 -24.11
C GLN A 65 -15.48 -21.04 -23.02
N PRO A 66 -16.10 -19.86 -22.82
CA PRO A 66 -15.73 -18.98 -21.74
C PRO A 66 -15.97 -19.72 -20.41
N ASP A 67 -14.88 -20.11 -19.75
CA ASP A 67 -14.91 -20.57 -18.37
C ASP A 67 -15.21 -19.34 -17.50
N GLU A 68 -16.49 -19.13 -17.21
CA GLU A 68 -16.99 -18.08 -16.32
C GLU A 68 -16.52 -18.35 -14.88
N GLY A 69 -15.23 -18.10 -14.59
CA GLY A 69 -14.66 -17.95 -13.26
C GLY A 69 -14.84 -19.12 -12.28
N ARG A 70 -15.35 -20.28 -12.71
CA ARG A 70 -15.70 -21.41 -11.83
C ARG A 70 -14.52 -22.31 -11.49
N GLY A 71 -13.39 -22.17 -12.19
CA GLY A 71 -12.16 -22.92 -11.91
C GLY A 71 -11.00 -22.09 -11.34
N ARG A 72 -11.07 -20.74 -11.36
CA ARG A 72 -9.97 -19.89 -10.91
C ARG A 72 -10.03 -19.69 -9.39
N PRO A 73 -8.90 -19.80 -8.67
CA PRO A 73 -8.88 -19.50 -7.24
C PRO A 73 -9.29 -18.04 -6.99
N ALA A 74 -10.01 -17.80 -5.90
CA ALA A 74 -10.39 -16.47 -5.47
C ALA A 74 -9.16 -15.70 -4.99
N LEU A 75 -9.12 -14.38 -5.26
CA LEU A 75 -8.01 -13.52 -4.85
C LEU A 75 -8.52 -12.21 -4.24
N ASP A 76 -7.92 -11.84 -3.13
CA ASP A 76 -7.92 -10.49 -2.59
C ASP A 76 -6.55 -9.84 -2.88
N LEU A 77 -6.55 -8.77 -3.66
CA LEU A 77 -5.34 -8.07 -4.08
C LEU A 77 -5.26 -6.69 -3.43
N LEU A 78 -4.10 -6.35 -2.88
CA LEU A 78 -3.74 -5.00 -2.46
C LEU A 78 -2.62 -4.47 -3.35
N ILE A 79 -2.81 -3.29 -3.92
CA ILE A 79 -1.76 -2.57 -4.65
C ILE A 79 -1.46 -1.25 -3.96
N TRP A 80 -0.17 -0.91 -3.86
CA TRP A 80 0.29 0.28 -3.18
C TRP A 80 1.14 1.16 -4.08
N ASP A 81 0.66 2.38 -4.34
CA ASP A 81 1.36 3.41 -5.08
C ASP A 81 2.24 4.23 -4.12
N ALA A 82 3.50 3.80 -3.94
CA ALA A 82 4.39 4.45 -2.98
C ALA A 82 4.66 5.93 -3.31
N PRO A 83 4.96 6.32 -4.57
CA PRO A 83 5.09 7.71 -4.96
C PRO A 83 3.86 8.57 -4.63
N ASN A 84 2.65 8.11 -4.98
CA ASN A 84 1.43 8.89 -4.74
C ASN A 84 1.16 9.09 -3.25
N ILE A 85 1.24 8.02 -2.45
CA ILE A 85 0.98 8.10 -1.01
C ILE A 85 2.02 8.97 -0.30
N ASP A 86 3.32 8.81 -0.61
CA ASP A 86 4.38 9.61 0.02
C ASP A 86 4.29 11.10 -0.36
N MET A 87 4.01 11.42 -1.63
CA MET A 87 3.83 12.81 -2.08
C MET A 87 2.59 13.45 -1.44
N THR A 88 1.48 12.71 -1.39
CA THR A 88 0.24 13.19 -0.80
C THR A 88 0.41 13.41 0.70
N LEU A 89 1.03 12.46 1.41
CA LEU A 89 1.30 12.58 2.85
C LEU A 89 2.08 13.86 3.16
N SER A 90 3.15 14.16 2.41
CA SER A 90 3.93 15.38 2.61
C SER A 90 3.10 16.66 2.40
N THR A 91 2.13 16.62 1.48
CA THR A 91 1.26 17.75 1.17
C THR A 91 0.22 17.94 2.28
N VAL A 92 -0.40 16.84 2.70
CA VAL A 92 -1.48 16.81 3.70
C VAL A 92 -1.00 17.25 5.08
N ILE A 93 0.18 16.81 5.52
CA ILE A 93 0.75 17.23 6.82
C ILE A 93 1.50 18.58 6.73
N GLY A 94 1.68 19.14 5.53
CA GLY A 94 2.39 20.40 5.31
C GLY A 94 3.86 20.41 5.74
N ALA A 95 4.47 19.23 5.96
CA ALA A 95 5.82 19.05 6.49
C ALA A 95 6.50 17.82 5.87
N ARG A 96 7.83 17.70 6.05
CA ARG A 96 8.56 16.50 5.60
C ARG A 96 8.12 15.29 6.43
N PRO A 97 7.68 14.17 5.80
CA PRO A 97 7.27 12.98 6.53
C PRO A 97 8.40 12.37 7.35
N THR A 98 8.10 12.02 8.60
CA THR A 98 8.97 11.26 9.50
C THR A 98 8.59 9.78 9.50
N ALA A 99 9.28 8.93 10.27
CA ALA A 99 8.86 7.55 10.45
C ALA A 99 7.49 7.46 11.16
N ALA A 100 7.20 8.39 12.08
CA ALA A 100 5.97 8.37 12.87
C ALA A 100 4.73 8.83 12.08
N SER A 101 4.92 9.69 11.06
CA SER A 101 3.84 10.16 10.19
C SER A 101 3.64 9.27 8.96
N ARG A 102 4.45 8.21 8.78
CA ARG A 102 4.29 7.26 7.68
C ARG A 102 3.39 6.11 8.10
N PRO A 103 2.61 5.56 7.16
CA PRO A 103 1.75 4.42 7.43
C PRO A 103 2.58 3.17 7.75
N ARG A 104 2.05 2.38 8.68
CA ARG A 104 2.62 1.12 9.17
C ARG A 104 2.16 -0.05 8.29
N PHE A 105 3.07 -0.55 7.47
CA PHE A 105 2.82 -1.69 6.57
C PHE A 105 2.41 -2.96 7.31
N ASP A 106 2.95 -3.21 8.51
CA ASP A 106 2.57 -4.35 9.34
C ASP A 106 1.10 -4.28 9.79
N ALA A 107 0.63 -3.09 10.18
CA ALA A 107 -0.76 -2.87 10.57
C ALA A 107 -1.71 -2.97 9.37
N ILE A 108 -1.32 -2.42 8.22
CA ILE A 108 -2.11 -2.51 6.98
C ILE A 108 -2.22 -3.96 6.50
N ALA A 109 -1.13 -4.73 6.55
CA ALA A 109 -1.16 -6.15 6.21
C ALA A 109 -2.12 -6.92 7.13
N ALA A 110 -2.04 -6.68 8.45
CA ALA A 110 -2.94 -7.31 9.42
C ALA A 110 -4.41 -6.97 9.14
N TRP A 111 -4.72 -5.69 8.90
CA TRP A 111 -6.07 -5.23 8.55
C TRP A 111 -6.58 -5.86 7.25
N PHE A 112 -5.75 -5.92 6.22
CA PHE A 112 -6.14 -6.45 4.92
C PHE A 112 -6.44 -7.97 4.99
N VAL A 113 -5.58 -8.72 5.67
CA VAL A 113 -5.73 -10.18 5.89
C VAL A 113 -6.92 -10.49 6.78
N ASP A 114 -7.15 -9.73 7.86
CA ASP A 114 -8.31 -9.92 8.74
C ASP A 114 -9.62 -9.82 7.97
N ALA A 115 -9.70 -8.84 7.06
CA ALA A 115 -10.87 -8.66 6.20
C ALA A 115 -11.01 -9.74 5.09
N ALA A 116 -9.97 -10.54 4.82
CA ALA A 116 -10.07 -11.67 3.89
C ALA A 116 -10.89 -12.83 4.50
N GLY A 117 -10.94 -12.94 5.82
CA GLY A 117 -11.72 -13.94 6.56
C GLY A 117 -10.93 -15.17 6.97
N ASP A 118 -11.64 -16.24 7.33
CA ASP A 118 -11.04 -17.50 7.78
C ASP A 118 -10.35 -18.23 6.60
N PRO A 119 -9.02 -18.47 6.65
CA PRO A 119 -8.30 -19.17 5.59
C PRO A 119 -8.71 -20.64 5.45
N ALA A 120 -9.39 -21.23 6.44
CA ALA A 120 -9.92 -22.59 6.35
C ALA A 120 -11.33 -22.66 5.72
N ALA A 121 -11.94 -21.52 5.42
CA ALA A 121 -13.25 -21.49 4.79
C ALA A 121 -13.19 -22.11 3.37
N PRO A 122 -14.25 -22.81 2.93
CA PRO A 122 -14.38 -23.18 1.53
C PRO A 122 -14.32 -21.92 0.65
N ASP A 123 -13.51 -21.97 -0.42
CA ASP A 123 -13.32 -20.82 -1.34
C ASP A 123 -12.68 -19.59 -0.66
N ALA A 124 -11.91 -19.80 0.42
CA ALA A 124 -11.08 -18.75 1.01
C ALA A 124 -10.12 -18.18 -0.05
N PRO A 125 -10.06 -16.84 -0.19
CA PRO A 125 -9.23 -16.24 -1.21
C PRO A 125 -7.75 -16.34 -0.83
N GLU A 126 -6.91 -16.45 -1.85
CA GLU A 126 -5.52 -16.07 -1.71
C GLU A 126 -5.44 -14.57 -1.39
N VAL A 127 -4.40 -14.17 -0.67
CA VAL A 127 -4.17 -12.77 -0.30
C VAL A 127 -2.81 -12.36 -0.85
N GLU A 128 -2.81 -11.35 -1.73
CA GLU A 128 -1.59 -10.80 -2.32
C GLU A 128 -1.52 -9.30 -2.07
N ALA A 129 -0.33 -8.81 -1.73
CA ALA A 129 -0.08 -7.38 -1.58
C ALA A 129 1.19 -6.98 -2.34
N CYS A 130 1.12 -5.94 -3.16
CA CYS A 130 2.24 -5.45 -3.98
C CYS A 130 2.49 -3.96 -3.76
N VAL A 131 3.75 -3.59 -3.51
CA VAL A 131 4.20 -2.20 -3.41
C VAL A 131 4.94 -1.81 -4.68
N PHE A 132 4.47 -0.76 -5.34
CA PHE A 132 5.09 -0.18 -6.52
C PHE A 132 5.88 1.06 -6.10
N ALA A 133 7.18 1.05 -6.39
CA ALA A 133 8.11 2.06 -5.93
C ALA A 133 9.06 2.50 -7.04
N ASN A 134 9.30 3.80 -7.10
CA ASN A 134 10.34 4.39 -7.94
C ASN A 134 11.67 4.40 -7.19
N ILE A 135 12.71 3.84 -7.82
CA ILE A 135 14.06 3.76 -7.26
C ILE A 135 14.94 4.84 -7.92
N PRO A 136 15.42 5.83 -7.16
CA PRO A 136 16.40 6.80 -7.67
C PRO A 136 17.74 6.12 -7.95
N PRO A 137 18.60 6.70 -8.81
CA PRO A 137 19.91 6.14 -9.15
C PRO A 137 20.81 5.86 -7.95
N VAL A 138 20.67 6.66 -6.88
CA VAL A 138 21.34 6.45 -5.60
C VAL A 138 20.35 5.83 -4.62
N VAL A 139 20.43 4.51 -4.46
CA VAL A 139 19.45 3.70 -3.70
C VAL A 139 19.44 4.05 -2.20
N GLY A 140 20.60 4.41 -1.63
CA GLY A 140 20.69 4.83 -0.22
C GLY A 140 20.05 3.83 0.76
N SER A 141 19.08 4.30 1.56
CA SER A 141 18.37 3.47 2.55
C SER A 141 17.23 2.60 1.98
N LEU A 142 16.91 2.74 0.69
CA LEU A 142 15.78 2.02 0.07
C LEU A 142 15.97 0.51 0.08
N GLN A 143 17.19 -0.01 0.01
CA GLN A 143 17.43 -1.45 0.05
C GLN A 143 16.85 -2.08 1.33
N ARG A 144 17.12 -1.48 2.50
CA ARG A 144 16.57 -2.01 3.77
C ARG A 144 15.06 -1.89 3.86
N TRP A 145 14.51 -0.83 3.26
CA TRP A 145 13.06 -0.65 3.20
C TRP A 145 12.39 -1.72 2.32
N VAL A 146 12.96 -2.02 1.14
CA VAL A 146 12.47 -3.11 0.27
C VAL A 146 12.58 -4.46 0.98
N GLU A 147 13.71 -4.74 1.64
CA GLU A 147 13.90 -5.97 2.41
C GLU A 147 12.88 -6.09 3.56
N ALA A 148 12.57 -4.99 4.25
CA ALA A 148 11.56 -4.97 5.30
C ALA A 148 10.15 -5.25 4.76
N LEU A 149 9.76 -4.62 3.64
CA LEU A 149 8.47 -4.88 2.99
C LEU A 149 8.30 -6.35 2.61
N ARG A 150 9.34 -6.94 2.02
CA ARG A 150 9.35 -8.37 1.68
C ARG A 150 9.26 -9.24 2.93
N GLY A 151 9.87 -8.83 4.03
CA GLY A 151 9.74 -9.49 5.33
C GLY A 151 8.31 -9.48 5.88
N PHE A 152 7.49 -8.48 5.53
CA PHE A 152 6.07 -8.43 5.87
C PHE A 152 5.17 -9.21 4.89
N GLY A 153 5.73 -9.78 3.81
CA GLY A 153 4.98 -10.54 2.82
C GLY A 153 4.52 -9.74 1.60
N TYR A 154 4.93 -8.48 1.45
CA TYR A 154 4.65 -7.71 0.24
C TYR A 154 5.56 -8.14 -0.92
N ALA A 155 4.97 -8.30 -2.11
CA ALA A 155 5.71 -8.19 -3.35
C ALA A 155 6.14 -6.74 -3.55
N VAL A 156 7.30 -6.51 -4.19
CA VAL A 156 7.79 -5.16 -4.46
C VAL A 156 8.15 -5.06 -5.94
N PHE A 157 7.44 -4.20 -6.66
CA PHE A 157 7.82 -3.76 -7.99
C PHE A 157 8.65 -2.48 -7.87
N ALA A 158 9.92 -2.57 -8.28
CA ALA A 158 10.89 -1.50 -8.16
C ALA A 158 11.27 -0.98 -9.55
N ARG A 159 10.75 0.19 -9.95
CA ARG A 159 11.05 0.82 -11.25
C ARG A 159 12.17 1.84 -11.09
N PRO A 160 13.31 1.72 -11.79
CA PRO A 160 14.31 2.78 -11.81
C PRO A 160 13.70 4.07 -12.36
N LYS A 161 13.82 5.19 -11.63
CA LYS A 161 13.39 6.51 -12.10
C LYS A 161 14.58 7.23 -12.73
N SER A 162 14.74 7.03 -14.03
CA SER A 162 15.82 7.64 -14.82
C SER A 162 15.35 8.91 -15.52
N GLN A 163 14.07 8.97 -15.89
CA GLN A 163 13.43 10.11 -16.53
C GLN A 163 12.18 10.57 -15.75
N PRO A 164 11.72 11.82 -15.94
CA PRO A 164 10.53 12.34 -15.28
C PRO A 164 9.26 11.51 -15.56
N ASP A 165 9.14 10.98 -16.77
CA ASP A 165 8.03 10.19 -17.35
C ASP A 165 8.13 8.68 -17.08
N ASP A 166 9.07 8.24 -16.23
CA ASP A 166 9.06 6.89 -15.68
C ASP A 166 7.92 6.72 -14.67
N ASP A 167 6.70 6.60 -15.21
CA ASP A 167 5.46 6.42 -14.45
C ASP A 167 5.23 4.92 -14.14
N ILE A 168 4.72 4.64 -12.95
CA ILE A 168 4.47 3.26 -12.49
C ILE A 168 3.00 2.83 -12.69
N ASP A 169 2.13 3.77 -13.04
CA ASP A 169 0.68 3.57 -13.10
C ASP A 169 0.31 2.44 -14.08
N GLN A 170 0.93 2.42 -15.27
CA GLN A 170 0.70 1.36 -16.24
C GLN A 170 1.14 -0.01 -15.70
N ALA A 171 2.28 -0.08 -15.01
CA ALA A 171 2.75 -1.34 -14.42
C ALA A 171 1.80 -1.85 -13.32
N MET A 172 1.13 -0.94 -12.60
CA MET A 172 0.08 -1.29 -11.65
C MET A 172 -1.15 -1.85 -12.35
N LEU A 173 -1.63 -1.18 -13.40
CA LEU A 173 -2.78 -1.65 -14.19
C LEU A 173 -2.51 -3.00 -14.86
N ASP A 174 -1.33 -3.17 -15.46
CA ASP A 174 -0.89 -4.44 -16.05
C ASP A 174 -0.89 -5.57 -15.01
N HIS A 175 -0.46 -5.29 -13.78
CA HIS A 175 -0.47 -6.28 -12.70
C HIS A 175 -1.89 -6.69 -12.30
N ILE A 176 -2.82 -5.73 -12.18
CA ILE A 176 -4.24 -5.99 -11.91
C ILE A 176 -4.84 -6.84 -13.04
N GLU A 177 -4.52 -6.51 -14.29
CA GLU A 177 -5.01 -7.22 -15.46
C GLU A 177 -4.50 -8.67 -15.46
N VAL A 178 -3.20 -8.89 -15.23
CA VAL A 178 -2.62 -10.23 -15.10
C VAL A 178 -3.35 -11.04 -14.03
N ARG A 179 -3.65 -10.44 -12.87
CA ARG A 179 -4.36 -11.12 -11.78
C ARG A 179 -5.82 -11.40 -12.08
N THR A 180 -6.48 -10.51 -12.81
CA THR A 180 -7.86 -10.74 -13.29
C THR A 180 -7.91 -11.89 -14.29
N HIS A 181 -6.84 -12.10 -15.06
CA HIS A 181 -6.73 -13.24 -15.98
C HIS A 181 -6.42 -14.56 -15.28
N SER A 182 -5.59 -14.57 -14.23
CA SER A 182 -5.20 -15.82 -13.54
C SER A 182 -6.13 -16.21 -12.40
N HIS A 183 -6.81 -15.25 -11.77
CA HIS A 183 -7.69 -15.47 -10.60
C HIS A 183 -9.11 -14.98 -10.87
N ARG A 184 -10.03 -15.37 -9.97
CA ARG A 184 -11.28 -14.64 -9.80
C ARG A 184 -11.04 -13.56 -8.75
N LEU A 185 -10.81 -12.33 -9.20
CA LEU A 185 -10.54 -11.21 -8.31
C LEU A 185 -11.82 -10.85 -7.54
N ARG A 186 -11.81 -11.15 -6.23
CA ARG A 186 -12.96 -10.91 -5.34
C ARG A 186 -12.94 -9.48 -4.84
N ARG A 187 -11.75 -9.03 -4.40
CA ARG A 187 -11.54 -7.71 -3.83
C ARG A 187 -10.21 -7.12 -4.31
N LEU A 188 -10.25 -5.86 -4.70
CA LEU A 188 -9.08 -5.05 -5.00
C LEU A 188 -9.03 -3.86 -4.04
N VAL A 189 -7.94 -3.73 -3.29
CA VAL A 189 -7.66 -2.57 -2.44
C VAL A 189 -6.53 -1.76 -3.05
N VAL A 190 -6.82 -0.52 -3.45
CA VAL A 190 -5.86 0.36 -4.13
C VAL A 190 -5.46 1.49 -3.21
N PHE A 191 -4.20 1.49 -2.77
CA PHE A 191 -3.60 2.61 -2.07
C PHE A 191 -3.08 3.64 -3.09
N SER A 192 -3.97 4.46 -3.64
CA SER A 192 -3.63 5.60 -4.51
C SER A 192 -4.76 6.64 -4.54
N GLY A 193 -4.39 7.91 -4.41
CA GLY A 193 -5.28 9.06 -4.61
C GLY A 193 -5.39 9.50 -6.07
N ASP A 194 -4.77 8.80 -7.02
CA ASP A 194 -4.72 9.24 -8.42
C ASP A 194 -5.95 8.82 -9.24
N GLY A 195 -6.95 9.68 -9.28
CA GLY A 195 -8.14 9.46 -10.12
C GLY A 195 -7.87 9.59 -11.62
N ARG A 196 -6.79 10.25 -12.05
CA ARG A 196 -6.53 10.47 -13.48
C ARG A 196 -6.22 9.15 -14.19
N ASN A 197 -5.42 8.31 -13.54
CA ASN A 197 -4.98 7.04 -14.11
C ASN A 197 -5.90 5.87 -13.70
N PHE A 198 -6.52 5.94 -12.51
CA PHE A 198 -7.23 4.78 -11.94
C PHE A 198 -8.76 4.87 -11.97
N ALA A 199 -9.39 6.04 -12.09
CA ALA A 199 -10.84 6.13 -11.91
C ALA A 199 -11.64 5.21 -12.85
N GLU A 200 -11.48 5.37 -14.17
CA GLU A 200 -12.19 4.55 -15.16
C GLU A 200 -11.81 3.06 -15.09
N PRO A 201 -10.51 2.67 -15.06
CA PRO A 201 -10.14 1.26 -14.93
C PRO A 201 -10.68 0.56 -13.67
N LEU A 202 -10.71 1.25 -12.53
CA LEU A 202 -11.23 0.70 -11.28
C LEU A 202 -12.76 0.56 -11.32
N GLU A 203 -13.46 1.53 -11.90
CA GLU A 203 -14.91 1.43 -12.06
C GLU A 203 -15.31 0.32 -13.03
N ASP A 204 -14.55 0.11 -14.12
CA ASP A 204 -14.76 -1.00 -15.04
C ASP A 204 -14.65 -2.34 -14.32
N LEU A 205 -13.63 -2.49 -13.47
CA LEU A 205 -13.44 -3.69 -12.67
C LEU A 205 -14.55 -3.88 -11.61
N ALA A 206 -15.06 -2.79 -11.04
CA ALA A 206 -16.20 -2.83 -10.14
C ALA A 206 -17.47 -3.30 -10.86
N ARG A 207 -17.69 -2.87 -12.11
CA ARG A 207 -18.82 -3.31 -12.95
C ARG A 207 -18.79 -4.81 -13.26
N THR A 208 -17.61 -5.45 -13.26
CA THR A 208 -17.49 -6.91 -13.42
C THR A 208 -17.78 -7.69 -12.14
N GLY A 209 -18.12 -7.01 -11.03
CA GLY A 209 -18.47 -7.62 -9.75
C GLY A 209 -17.31 -7.75 -8.75
N THR A 210 -16.14 -7.16 -9.05
CA THR A 210 -15.03 -7.06 -8.09
C THR A 210 -15.36 -6.00 -7.05
N GLN A 211 -15.18 -6.29 -5.75
CA GLN A 211 -15.24 -5.23 -4.73
C GLN A 211 -13.98 -4.36 -4.84
N VAL A 212 -14.12 -3.09 -5.22
CA VAL A 212 -12.98 -2.18 -5.35
C VAL A 212 -13.01 -1.14 -4.23
N VAL A 213 -11.94 -1.12 -3.42
CA VAL A 213 -11.76 -0.20 -2.30
C VAL A 213 -10.56 0.68 -2.57
N VAL A 214 -10.77 1.99 -2.66
CA VAL A 214 -9.71 2.98 -2.74
C VAL A 214 -9.35 3.44 -1.34
N VAL A 215 -8.07 3.32 -0.98
CA VAL A 215 -7.52 3.81 0.28
C VAL A 215 -6.57 4.96 0.01
N ALA A 216 -6.93 6.16 0.46
CA ALA A 216 -6.14 7.35 0.20
C ALA A 216 -6.44 8.44 1.23
N PHE A 217 -5.73 9.55 1.16
CA PHE A 217 -6.12 10.75 1.91
C PHE A 217 -7.36 11.38 1.25
N SER A 218 -8.40 11.69 2.03
CA SER A 218 -9.67 12.21 1.50
C SER A 218 -9.51 13.49 0.67
N GLU A 219 -8.45 14.26 0.92
CA GLU A 219 -8.12 15.51 0.22
C GLU A 219 -7.77 15.32 -1.26
N VAL A 220 -7.38 14.11 -1.68
CA VAL A 220 -6.99 13.81 -3.08
C VAL A 220 -7.88 12.77 -3.75
N ALA A 221 -8.68 12.03 -2.98
CA ALA A 221 -9.49 10.92 -3.48
C ALA A 221 -10.91 11.33 -3.89
N GLY A 222 -11.10 12.55 -4.39
CA GLY A 222 -12.41 13.05 -4.80
C GLY A 222 -13.11 12.17 -5.84
N TYR A 223 -12.35 11.52 -6.71
CA TYR A 223 -12.88 10.57 -7.70
C TYR A 223 -13.55 9.35 -7.04
N ALA A 224 -12.90 8.75 -6.04
CA ALA A 224 -13.42 7.59 -5.33
C ALA A 224 -14.60 7.97 -4.42
N ILE A 225 -14.50 9.11 -3.73
CA ILE A 225 -15.57 9.63 -2.85
C ILE A 225 -16.86 9.93 -3.62
N SER A 226 -16.74 10.37 -4.87
CA SER A 226 -17.88 10.74 -5.72
C SER A 226 -18.41 9.59 -6.59
N SER A 227 -17.73 8.44 -6.62
CA SER A 227 -18.15 7.29 -7.41
C SER A 227 -19.15 6.44 -6.62
N ASP A 228 -20.26 6.07 -7.26
CA ASP A 228 -21.24 5.13 -6.69
C ASP A 228 -20.78 3.66 -6.78
N LEU A 229 -19.67 3.40 -7.48
CA LEU A 229 -19.14 2.05 -7.75
C LEU A 229 -17.95 1.69 -6.86
N LEU A 230 -17.22 2.69 -6.36
CA LEU A 230 -16.00 2.50 -5.59
C LEU A 230 -16.26 2.71 -4.10
N GLU A 231 -15.71 1.83 -3.27
CA GLU A 231 -15.66 2.08 -1.83
C GLU A 231 -14.45 2.96 -1.51
N PHE A 232 -14.62 3.92 -0.60
CA PHE A 232 -13.54 4.79 -0.16
C PHE A 232 -13.28 4.62 1.33
N ILE A 233 -12.00 4.49 1.68
CA ILE A 233 -11.52 4.52 3.07
C ILE A 233 -10.42 5.57 3.16
N ASP A 234 -10.56 6.52 4.09
CA ASP A 234 -9.43 7.39 4.38
C ASP A 234 -8.31 6.55 5.05
N ILE A 235 -7.08 6.68 4.56
CA ILE A 235 -5.92 5.91 5.06
C ILE A 235 -5.70 6.01 6.58
N GLU A 236 -6.08 7.12 7.22
CA GLU A 236 -6.00 7.29 8.67
C GLU A 236 -7.07 6.50 9.43
N ASP A 237 -8.16 6.13 8.75
CA ASP A 237 -9.22 5.28 9.30
C ASP A 237 -8.86 3.78 9.21
N VAL A 238 -7.76 3.41 8.54
CA VAL A 238 -7.21 2.04 8.58
C VAL A 238 -6.64 1.75 9.97
N PRO A 239 -7.16 0.74 10.70
CA PRO A 239 -6.76 0.47 12.07
C PRO A 239 -5.25 0.26 12.25
N GLY A 240 -4.62 1.12 13.08
CA GLY A 240 -3.21 1.00 13.41
C GLY A 240 -2.24 1.46 12.31
N ALA A 241 -2.74 1.97 11.17
CA ALA A 241 -1.91 2.49 10.09
C ALA A 241 -1.01 3.64 10.59
N PHE A 242 -1.47 4.46 11.54
CA PHE A 242 -0.66 5.49 12.18
C PHE A 242 -0.60 5.31 13.69
N ALA A 243 0.55 5.60 14.29
CA ALA A 243 0.76 5.49 15.74
C ALA A 243 0.02 6.60 16.52
N ALA A 244 -0.21 7.73 15.87
CA ALA A 244 -0.99 8.85 16.37
C ALA A 244 -1.70 9.51 15.18
N PRO A 245 -2.82 10.22 15.40
CA PRO A 245 -3.46 11.00 14.36
C PRO A 245 -2.49 11.99 13.70
N LEU A 246 -2.65 12.19 12.40
CA LEU A 246 -1.84 13.13 11.64
C LEU A 246 -2.24 14.57 11.97
N ASP A 247 -1.26 15.48 11.98
CA ASP A 247 -1.51 16.93 12.13
C ASP A 247 -2.01 17.50 10.80
N ARG A 248 -3.26 17.16 10.46
CA ARG A 248 -3.95 17.59 9.24
C ARG A 248 -5.38 18.00 9.52
N VAL A 249 -5.98 18.72 8.58
CA VAL A 249 -7.36 19.18 8.67
C VAL A 249 -8.27 18.33 7.80
N ARG A 250 -9.20 17.62 8.43
CA ARG A 250 -10.28 16.89 7.76
C ARG A 250 -11.56 17.73 7.75
N LEU A 251 -11.97 18.20 6.59
CA LEU A 251 -13.20 19.01 6.44
C LEU A 251 -14.48 18.16 6.53
N ASP A 252 -14.37 16.87 6.20
CA ASP A 252 -15.41 15.84 6.33
C ASP A 252 -15.63 15.41 7.79
N ALA A 253 -14.67 15.64 8.68
CA ALA A 253 -14.68 15.21 10.07
C ALA A 253 -14.58 16.39 11.06
N LEU A 254 -15.28 17.49 10.78
CA LEU A 254 -15.29 18.66 11.68
C LEU A 254 -16.16 18.41 12.93
N PRO A 255 -15.76 18.92 14.11
CA PRO A 255 -16.61 18.92 15.29
C PRO A 255 -17.93 19.67 15.03
N PRO A 256 -19.03 19.32 15.72
CA PRO A 256 -20.32 20.00 15.56
C PRO A 256 -20.26 21.52 15.81
N ASP A 257 -19.38 21.95 16.71
CA ASP A 257 -19.15 23.36 17.05
C ASP A 257 -18.15 24.05 16.10
N GLY A 258 -17.68 23.35 15.06
CA GLY A 258 -16.62 23.79 14.15
C GLY A 258 -15.21 23.62 14.71
N ALA A 259 -14.19 23.89 13.88
CA ALA A 259 -12.78 23.87 14.28
C ALA A 259 -12.03 25.10 13.73
N TRP A 260 -11.11 25.63 14.53
CA TRP A 260 -10.15 26.62 14.07
C TRP A 260 -9.01 25.93 13.33
N LEU A 261 -8.87 26.22 12.04
CA LEU A 261 -7.80 25.66 11.22
C LEU A 261 -6.56 26.55 11.35
N ARG A 262 -5.49 26.03 11.96
CA ARG A 262 -4.26 26.80 12.11
C ARG A 262 -3.58 27.00 10.75
N PRO A 263 -3.03 28.19 10.46
CA PRO A 263 -2.24 28.40 9.26
C PRO A 263 -1.03 27.46 9.24
N THR A 264 -0.78 26.80 8.10
CA THR A 264 0.39 25.93 7.90
C THR A 264 1.72 26.70 7.80
N ARG A 265 1.66 28.02 7.61
CA ARG A 265 2.81 28.93 7.65
C ARG A 265 2.40 30.35 8.04
N SER A 266 3.38 31.15 8.44
CA SER A 266 3.21 32.58 8.72
C SER A 266 2.81 33.36 7.46
N LEU A 267 1.89 34.33 7.63
CA LEU A 267 1.52 35.27 6.56
C LEU A 267 2.73 36.09 6.08
N ARG A 268 3.67 36.43 6.97
CA ARG A 268 4.87 37.18 6.61
C ARG A 268 5.76 36.37 5.65
N ASP A 269 5.95 35.09 5.96
CA ASP A 269 6.79 34.20 5.15
C ASP A 269 6.21 33.99 3.75
N PHE A 270 4.87 33.89 3.65
CA PHE A 270 4.17 33.83 2.36
C PHE A 270 4.40 35.09 1.53
N VAL A 271 4.20 36.27 2.11
CA VAL A 271 4.36 37.55 1.42
C VAL A 271 5.81 37.75 0.96
N SER A 272 6.79 37.47 1.81
CA SER A 272 8.21 37.58 1.46
C SER A 272 8.56 36.72 0.24
N ASN A 273 8.09 35.46 0.20
CA ASN A 273 8.31 34.56 -0.94
C ASN A 273 7.59 35.03 -2.21
N TRP A 274 6.38 35.55 -2.07
CA TRP A 274 5.60 36.03 -3.21
C TRP A 274 6.21 37.29 -3.85
N THR A 275 6.67 38.24 -3.03
CA THR A 275 7.35 39.44 -3.51
C THR A 275 8.67 39.07 -4.20
N ALA A 276 9.45 38.16 -3.62
CA ALA A 276 10.71 37.70 -4.22
C ALA A 276 10.52 37.10 -5.62
N ARG A 277 9.44 36.34 -5.86
CA ARG A 277 9.10 35.79 -7.18
C ARG A 277 8.63 36.82 -8.20
N ARG A 278 8.14 37.97 -7.76
CA ARG A 278 7.69 39.08 -8.64
C ARG A 278 8.82 40.01 -9.06
N SER A 279 9.92 39.99 -8.32
CA SER A 279 11.10 40.81 -8.58
C SER A 279 12.19 40.09 -9.38
N SER A 280 11.94 38.83 -9.78
CA SER A 280 12.74 38.02 -10.69
C SER A 280 12.02 37.83 -12.01
#